data_AF-A0A9D6F876-F1
#
_entry.id   AF-A0A9D6F876-F1
#
_cell.length_a   1.000
_cell.length_b   1.000
_cell.length_c   1.000
_cell.angle_alpha   90.00
_cell.angle_beta   90.00
_cell.angle_gamma   90.00
#
_symmetry.space_group_name_H-M   'P 1'
#
loop_
_entity.id
_entity.type
_entity.pdbx_description
1 polymer ?
#
loop_
_entity_poly.entity_id
_entity_poly.type
_entity_poly.pdbx_seq_one_letter_code
_entity_poly.pdbx_strand_id
1 'polypeptide(L)' 'TFRGTEGDRLQDQETNSLWDPMSGEAISGPLKGKQLKLYVSTTSLWYAWRTYRPETKLLTGANNR' A
#
# COMPACT_ATOMS: atom_id res chain seq x y z
N THR A 1 -3.75 -6.01 8.84
CA THR A 1 -3.09 -4.70 8.58
C THR A 1 -1.58 -4.89 8.56
N PHE A 2 -0.82 -4.13 7.76
CA PHE A 2 0.65 -4.26 7.65
C PHE A 2 1.39 -3.14 8.38
N ARG A 3 2.58 -3.47 8.90
CA ARG A 3 3.58 -2.52 9.41
C ARG A 3 4.89 -2.72 8.66
N GLY A 4 5.59 -1.63 8.31
CA GLY A 4 6.96 -1.70 7.79
C GLY A 4 7.96 -2.05 8.90
N THR A 5 8.90 -2.94 8.61
CA THR A 5 10.00 -3.30 9.51
C THR A 5 11.32 -2.65 9.08
N GLU A 6 12.35 -2.73 9.92
CA GLU A 6 13.72 -2.46 9.47
C GLU A 6 14.09 -3.49 8.37
N GLY A 7 14.58 -3.02 7.23
CA GLY A 7 14.99 -3.86 6.10
C GLY A 7 13.97 -4.04 4.97
N ASP A 8 13.11 -3.04 4.71
CA ASP A 8 12.16 -3.02 3.56
C ASP A 8 11.24 -4.26 3.49
N ARG A 9 10.81 -4.77 4.65
CA ARG A 9 9.79 -5.84 4.74
C ARG A 9 8.50 -5.31 5.34
N LEU A 10 7.42 -6.01 5.02
CA LEU A 10 6.12 -5.78 5.62
C LEU A 10 5.79 -6.92 6.58
N GLN A 11 5.45 -6.59 7.82
CA GLN A 11 4.90 -7.54 8.78
C GLN A 11 3.38 -7.40 8.80
N ASP A 12 2.69 -8.50 8.52
CA ASP A 12 1.25 -8.59 8.72
C ASP A 12 0.96 -8.72 10.22
N GLN A 13 0.19 -7.78 10.76
CA GLN A 13 -0.17 -7.75 12.18
C GLN A 13 -1.19 -8.82 12.57
N GLU A 14 -1.94 -9.37 11.61
CA GLU A 14 -2.95 -10.39 11.88
C GLU A 14 -2.33 -11.78 11.96
N THR A 15 -1.43 -12.10 11.04
CA THR A 15 -0.81 -13.44 10.97
C THR A 15 0.63 -13.49 11.44
N ASN A 16 1.27 -12.35 11.70
CA ASN A 16 2.72 -12.23 11.92
C ASN A 16 3.58 -12.79 10.76
N SER A 17 3.02 -12.89 9.55
CA SER A 17 3.80 -13.26 8.37
C SER A 17 4.63 -12.07 7.88
N LEU A 18 5.86 -12.33 7.42
CA LEU A 18 6.69 -11.33 6.76
C LEU A 18 6.53 -11.42 5.25
N TRP A 19 6.48 -10.27 4.60
CA TRP A 19 6.20 -10.13 3.18
C TRP A 19 7.26 -9.28 2.49
N ASP A 20 7.60 -9.67 1.27
CA ASP A 20 8.34 -8.84 0.34
C ASP A 20 7.38 -7.83 -0.31
N PRO A 21 7.58 -6.52 -0.10
CA PRO A 21 6.68 -5.50 -0.63
C PRO A 21 6.69 -5.40 -2.16
N MET A 22 7.78 -5.80 -2.82
CA MET A 22 7.94 -5.67 -4.28
C MET A 22 7.31 -6.85 -5.01
N SER A 23 7.61 -8.07 -4.57
CA SER A 23 7.01 -9.26 -5.18
C SER A 23 5.59 -9.51 -4.67
N GLY A 24 5.28 -9.13 -3.43
CA GLY A 24 4.04 -9.49 -2.74
C GLY A 24 4.05 -10.91 -2.16
N GLU A 25 5.20 -11.58 -2.12
CA GLU A 25 5.34 -12.93 -1.57
C GLU A 25 5.54 -12.91 -0.05
N ALA A 26 4.88 -13.83 0.66
CA ALA A 26 5.17 -14.10 2.06
C ALA A 26 6.47 -14.91 2.20
N ILE A 27 7.52 -14.28 2.72
CA ILE A 27 8.85 -14.88 2.89
C ILE A 27 8.97 -15.72 4.16
N SER A 28 8.17 -15.43 5.19
CA SER A 28 8.16 -16.19 6.45
C SER A 28 6.82 -16.11 7.19
N GLY A 29 6.66 -16.97 8.20
CA GLY A 29 5.46 -17.03 9.03
C GLY A 29 4.36 -17.94 8.47
N PRO A 30 3.15 -17.88 9.05
CA PRO A 30 2.05 -18.80 8.73
C PRO A 30 1.60 -18.79 7.27
N LEU A 31 1.83 -17.70 6.55
CA LEU A 31 1.44 -17.57 5.15
C LEU A 31 2.59 -17.75 4.16
N LYS A 32 3.76 -18.25 4.59
CA LYS A 32 4.95 -18.43 3.73
C LYS A 32 4.61 -19.09 2.38
N GLY A 33 5.13 -18.49 1.29
CA GLY A 33 4.90 -18.92 -0.09
C GLY A 33 3.57 -18.48 -0.70
N LYS A 34 2.71 -17.78 0.06
CA LYS A 34 1.52 -17.13 -0.51
C LYS A 34 1.89 -15.84 -1.23
N GLN A 35 1.07 -15.52 -2.22
CA GLN A 35 1.27 -14.39 -3.13
C GLN A 35 0.11 -13.40 -2.99
N LEU A 36 0.42 -12.13 -2.73
CA LEU A 36 -0.55 -11.04 -2.82
C LEU A 36 -0.86 -10.73 -4.29
N LYS A 37 -2.10 -10.30 -4.54
CA LYS A 37 -2.48 -9.75 -5.83
C LYS A 37 -1.92 -8.35 -5.98
N LEU A 38 -0.99 -8.19 -6.92
CA LEU A 38 -0.43 -6.89 -7.27
C LEU A 38 -1.46 -6.05 -8.03
N TYR A 39 -1.58 -4.78 -7.64
CA TYR A 39 -2.38 -3.79 -8.34
C TYR A 39 -1.46 -2.74 -8.93
N VAL A 40 -1.76 -2.32 -10.16
CA VAL A 40 -1.02 -1.24 -10.82
C VAL A 40 -1.24 0.03 -10.01
N SER A 41 -0.15 0.60 -9.51
CA SER A 41 -0.12 1.89 -8.84
C SER A 41 0.72 2.86 -9.67
N THR A 42 0.44 4.15 -9.50
CA THR A 42 1.24 5.21 -10.13
C THR A 42 1.42 6.33 -9.13
N THR A 43 2.62 6.92 -9.12
CA THR A 43 2.90 8.12 -8.34
C THR A 43 2.57 9.33 -9.20
N SER A 44 1.73 10.23 -8.69
CA SER A 44 1.34 11.44 -9.41
C SER A 44 1.16 12.58 -8.44
N LEU A 45 1.42 13.80 -8.92
CA LEU A 45 1.07 15.01 -8.20
C LEU A 45 -0.46 15.15 -8.22
N TRP A 46 -1.06 15.51 -7.08
CA TRP A 46 -2.52 15.52 -6.93
C TRP A 46 -3.21 16.39 -7.99
N TYR A 47 -2.59 17.50 -8.39
CA TYR A 47 -3.14 18.42 -9.39
C TYR A 47 -3.08 17.84 -10.80
N ALA A 48 -1.99 17.16 -11.15
CA ALA A 48 -1.86 16.46 -12.43
C ALA A 48 -2.86 15.30 -12.53
N TRP A 49 -3.05 14.57 -11.43
CA TRP A 49 -4.06 13.51 -11.35
C TRP A 49 -5.47 14.07 -11.54
N ARG A 50 -5.80 15.22 -10.94
CA ARG A 50 -7.11 15.88 -11.12
C ARG A 50 -7.35 16.27 -12.58
N THR A 51 -6.33 16.73 -13.30
CA THR A 51 -6.44 17.05 -14.73
C THR A 51 -6.70 15.80 -15.56
N TYR A 52 -6.06 14.68 -15.23
CA TYR A 52 -6.19 13.40 -15.95
C TYR A 52 -7.45 12.59 -15.58
N ARG A 53 -7.95 12.75 -14.35
CA ARG A 53 -9.12 12.06 -13.77
C ARG A 53 -10.03 13.08 -13.08
N PRO A 54 -10.74 13.94 -13.84
CA PRO A 54 -11.54 15.04 -13.30
C PRO A 54 -12.69 14.59 -12.39
N GLU A 55 -13.15 13.34 -12.52
CA GLU A 55 -14.16 12.69 -11.67
C GLU A 55 -13.65 12.35 -10.26
N THR A 56 -12.34 12.40 -10.04
CA THR A 56 -11.74 12.13 -8.72
C THR A 56 -12.21 13.17 -7.71
N LYS A 57 -12.94 12.73 -6.68
CA LYS A 57 -13.35 13.60 -5.58
C LYS A 57 -12.14 14.02 -4.75
N LEU A 58 -11.81 15.30 -4.77
CA LEU A 58 -10.80 15.86 -3.86
C LEU A 58 -11.38 15.98 -2.46
N LEU A 59 -10.66 15.42 -1.49
CA LEU A 59 -10.95 15.64 -0.08
C LEU A 59 -10.20 16.89 0.38
N THR A 60 -10.90 18.01 0.48
CA THR A 60 -10.39 19.19 1.18
C THR A 60 -10.59 18.94 2.67
N GLY A 61 -9.51 18.94 3.46
CA GLY A 61 -9.61 18.83 4.93
C GLY A 61 -10.61 19.85 5.48
N ALA A 62 -11.47 19.44 6.41
CA ALA A 62 -12.43 20.33 7.04
C ALA A 62 -11.69 21.57 7.59
N ASN A 63 -12.09 22.75 7.13
CA ASN A 63 -11.61 24.04 7.62
C ASN A 63 -11.74 24.06 9.15
N ASN A 64 -10.62 24.03 9.87
CA ASN A 64 -10.59 24.47 11.25
C ASN A 64 -10.41 26.00 11.21
N ARG A 65 -11.52 26.72 11.11
CA ARG A 65 -11.59 28.15 11.41
C ARG A 65 -11.99 28.32 12.86
#